data_AF-A0A965RS71-F1
#
_entry.id   AF-A0A965RS71-F1
#
_cell.length_a   1.000
_cell.length_b   1.000
_cell.length_c   1.000
_cell.angle_alpha   90.00
_cell.angle_beta   90.00
_cell.angle_gamma   90.00
#
_symmetry.space_group_name_H-M   'P 1'
#
loop_
_entity.id
_entity.type
_entity.pdbx_description
1 polymer ?
#
loop_
_entity_poly.entity_id
_entity_poly.type
_entity_poly.pdbx_seq_one_letter_code
_entity_poly.pdbx_strand_id
1 'polypeptide(L)'
;MNSFGIHPLWFALLAFGATPAFSEVGEFSVSDDVVREMQIVTSQTTPFRKNGRLVNPTIQVQITPTLKDSEEDVSLNLNFDLQGTSKSKGFTPVMGNKGVTSEVTANVNGKFQQALTFDGERLVPGKFTGKSDITPKNIAVRNNFGLLNGLVDKQARKKAPSQVRSELPQEKRHLEQQMHKEIQRGLEQATKHLDTFHQQVHQVFTETDNLPFDSKFSSKAGSDGGISLRLFDKSESPQRGPKPELSLKDQIATSGIFHEDLLTETLSKELAGKEMKIAELQAHLCSPTIASLINFCEKDSAKGALGMSVIFDDKDPIKFKFEDGKVSIQINAKNRVGVSAGNTVDSGILSPALKPKGGEVDLEPYQVNISYVLKDGVANLENISVRGITGADVKEPQIKGDQNHGNKSSWRGVWNRLANNAGALVSGATKTAIENEFRKIMKEKIEFPIVSFPTKLRTHPEDPKKQADVLEASSLVPMEVKAENGWLAVSMALCKENIKPLGVSFDKNNRISAVQPGSPAAHAGFKVGDRIQSFSSTNGRSTALMSEINPFIEFIEEQSISKSTTQRIIELEGKTAAGVPFKRSVSLCPRQINPRADAEALLSLGVKK
;
A
#
# COMPACT_ATOMS: atom_id res chain seq x y z
N MET A 1 -6.31 -47.14 51.68
CA MET A 1 -6.95 -46.97 50.36
C MET A 1 -6.02 -46.11 49.51
N ASN A 2 -5.31 -46.82 48.60
CA ASN A 2 -4.63 -46.48 47.34
C ASN A 2 -4.42 -44.99 47.00
N SER A 3 -3.29 -44.41 46.54
CA SER A 3 -1.90 -44.76 46.16
C SER A 3 -1.56 -44.10 44.80
N PHE A 4 -0.54 -43.23 44.78
CA PHE A 4 0.49 -42.94 43.75
C PHE A 4 0.26 -43.23 42.23
N GLY A 5 0.56 -42.21 41.39
CA GLY A 5 1.76 -42.19 40.52
C GLY A 5 1.74 -42.66 39.05
N ILE A 6 2.11 -41.73 38.14
CA ILE A 6 3.03 -41.83 36.96
C ILE A 6 2.60 -42.59 35.66
N HIS A 7 2.69 -41.85 34.52
CA HIS A 7 2.65 -42.17 33.06
C HIS A 7 3.46 -43.42 32.60
N PRO A 8 3.22 -44.10 31.42
CA PRO A 8 3.22 -43.49 30.06
C PRO A 8 2.48 -44.17 28.84
N LEU A 9 2.44 -43.42 27.72
CA LEU A 9 2.48 -43.77 26.27
C LEU A 9 1.37 -44.58 25.50
N TRP A 10 0.85 -43.90 24.46
CA TRP A 10 0.64 -44.30 23.03
C TRP A 10 -0.53 -45.20 22.59
N PHE A 11 -1.55 -44.60 21.94
CA PHE A 11 -1.71 -44.51 20.46
C PHE A 11 -3.14 -43.99 20.17
N ALA A 12 -3.25 -42.73 19.77
CA ALA A 12 -4.33 -42.25 18.92
C ALA A 12 -3.71 -41.16 18.05
N LEU A 13 -3.00 -41.61 17.02
CA LEU A 13 -2.75 -40.87 15.79
C LEU A 13 -4.11 -40.54 15.19
N LEU A 14 -4.75 -39.49 15.73
CA LEU A 14 -5.73 -38.74 14.97
C LEU A 14 -4.90 -37.94 13.98
N ALA A 15 -5.02 -38.35 12.71
CA ALA A 15 -4.68 -37.55 11.57
C ALA A 15 -5.24 -36.14 11.78
N PHE A 16 -4.40 -35.23 12.26
CA PHE A 16 -4.50 -33.85 11.84
C PHE A 16 -4.43 -33.94 10.32
N GLY A 17 -5.57 -33.75 9.67
CA GLY A 17 -5.58 -33.47 8.25
C GLY A 17 -4.64 -32.30 8.07
N ALA A 18 -3.42 -32.59 7.60
CA ALA A 18 -2.56 -31.58 7.05
C ALA A 18 -3.37 -31.02 5.89
N THR A 19 -4.07 -29.91 6.14
CA THR A 19 -4.49 -29.03 5.05
C THR A 19 -3.26 -28.90 4.17
N PRO A 20 -3.35 -29.20 2.86
CA PRO A 20 -2.22 -29.06 1.98
C PRO A 20 -1.61 -27.69 2.27
N ALA A 21 -0.33 -27.68 2.63
CA ALA A 21 0.35 -26.45 2.99
C ALA A 21 0.47 -25.65 1.70
N PHE A 22 -0.57 -24.90 1.38
CA PHE A 22 -0.57 -24.01 0.23
C PHE A 22 0.63 -23.09 0.41
N SER A 23 1.46 -23.05 -0.62
CA SER A 23 2.73 -22.36 -0.56
C SER A 23 2.46 -20.88 -0.81
N GLU A 24 2.85 -20.04 0.13
CA GLU A 24 2.68 -18.59 0.01
C GLU A 24 3.52 -18.07 -1.16
N VAL A 25 2.95 -17.19 -1.99
CA VAL A 25 3.61 -16.50 -3.11
C VAL A 25 3.70 -14.99 -2.89
N GLY A 26 3.02 -14.46 -1.87
CA GLY A 26 3.12 -13.05 -1.56
C GLY A 26 2.45 -12.65 -0.25
N GLU A 27 2.95 -11.57 0.34
CA GLU A 27 2.45 -10.92 1.55
C GLU A 27 2.49 -9.41 1.35
N PHE A 28 1.36 -8.76 1.58
CA PHE A 28 1.28 -7.30 1.73
C PHE A 28 0.85 -7.02 3.15
N SER A 29 1.57 -6.16 3.86
CA SER A 29 1.25 -5.82 5.24
C SER A 29 1.29 -4.32 5.49
N VAL A 30 0.38 -3.85 6.33
CA VAL A 30 0.29 -2.47 6.83
C VAL A 30 0.25 -2.56 8.36
N SER A 31 1.16 -1.88 9.06
CA SER A 31 1.25 -1.95 10.51
C SER A 31 0.07 -1.29 11.21
N ASP A 32 -0.23 -1.72 12.44
CA ASP A 32 -1.25 -1.11 13.30
C ASP A 32 -0.93 0.37 13.55
N ASP A 33 0.35 0.75 13.58
CA ASP A 33 0.76 2.15 13.70
C ASP A 33 0.20 2.99 12.55
N VAL A 34 0.35 2.56 11.30
CA VAL A 34 -0.23 3.28 10.14
C VAL A 34 -1.75 3.40 10.26
N VAL A 35 -2.42 2.32 10.66
CA VAL A 35 -3.88 2.30 10.81
C VAL A 35 -4.32 3.29 11.89
N ARG A 36 -3.68 3.30 13.07
CA ARG A 36 -4.02 4.18 14.20
C ARG A 36 -3.78 5.66 13.92
N GLU A 37 -2.90 5.99 13.00
CA GLU A 37 -2.67 7.37 12.58
C GLU A 37 -3.81 7.93 11.72
N MET A 38 -4.64 7.07 11.11
CA MET A 38 -5.79 7.51 10.33
C MET A 38 -6.91 8.03 11.23
N GLN A 39 -7.30 9.30 11.05
CA GLN A 39 -8.30 9.97 11.87
C GLN A 39 -9.23 10.82 11.00
N ILE A 40 -10.52 10.75 11.30
CA ILE A 40 -11.52 11.67 10.75
C ILE A 40 -12.01 12.55 11.89
N VAL A 41 -11.93 13.86 11.67
CA VAL A 41 -12.48 14.87 12.55
C VAL A 41 -13.65 15.52 11.86
N THR A 42 -14.78 15.60 12.54
CA THR A 42 -15.92 16.38 12.05
C THR A 42 -16.46 17.25 13.16
N SER A 43 -17.12 18.34 12.78
CA SER A 43 -17.76 19.23 13.72
C SER A 43 -19.21 19.45 13.33
N GLN A 44 -20.12 19.31 14.30
CA GLN A 44 -21.49 19.73 14.15
C GLN A 44 -21.69 21.07 14.84
N THR A 45 -21.89 22.10 14.04
CA THR A 45 -22.18 23.47 14.50
C THR A 45 -23.55 23.95 14.06
N THR A 46 -24.23 23.20 13.18
CA THR A 46 -25.50 23.63 12.57
C THR A 46 -26.60 23.68 13.61
N PRO A 47 -27.23 24.85 13.84
CA PRO A 47 -28.36 24.95 14.76
C PRO A 47 -29.57 24.14 14.27
N PHE A 48 -30.30 23.54 15.20
CA PHE A 48 -31.54 22.84 14.89
C PHE A 48 -32.65 23.17 15.90
N ARG A 49 -33.91 23.04 15.48
CA ARG A 49 -35.06 23.24 16.37
C ARG A 49 -35.54 21.91 16.95
N LYS A 50 -35.76 21.86 18.27
CA LYS A 50 -36.33 20.71 18.97
C LYS A 50 -37.37 21.16 19.98
N ASN A 51 -38.60 20.66 19.89
CA ASN A 51 -39.72 21.03 20.77
C ASN A 51 -39.87 22.57 20.90
N GLY A 52 -39.69 23.30 19.79
CA GLY A 52 -39.73 24.77 19.76
C GLY A 52 -38.47 25.49 20.28
N ARG A 53 -37.46 24.77 20.79
CA ARG A 53 -36.18 25.33 21.23
C ARG A 53 -35.16 25.34 20.10
N LEU A 54 -34.42 26.42 19.98
CA LEU A 54 -33.22 26.45 19.13
C LEU A 54 -32.05 25.87 19.92
N VAL A 55 -31.42 24.83 19.38
CA VAL A 55 -30.21 24.21 19.91
C VAL A 55 -29.05 24.58 19.00
N ASN A 56 -27.99 25.15 19.56
CA ASN A 56 -26.77 25.52 18.85
C ASN A 56 -25.64 24.62 19.36
N PRO A 57 -25.35 23.49 18.67
CA PRO A 57 -24.26 22.62 19.04
C PRO A 57 -22.91 23.25 18.67
N THR A 58 -21.88 22.90 19.42
CA THR A 58 -20.47 23.03 19.02
C THR A 58 -19.81 21.74 19.46
N ILE A 59 -20.02 20.71 18.63
CA ILE A 59 -19.67 19.33 18.93
C ILE A 59 -18.60 18.90 17.95
N GLN A 60 -17.47 18.41 18.45
CA GLN A 60 -16.45 17.74 17.68
C GLN A 60 -16.60 16.23 17.84
N VAL A 61 -16.53 15.51 16.73
CA VAL A 61 -16.46 14.05 16.68
C VAL A 61 -15.10 13.69 16.11
N GLN A 62 -14.35 12.87 16.84
CA GLN A 62 -13.12 12.24 16.36
C GLN A 62 -13.37 10.75 16.17
N ILE A 63 -13.01 10.25 14.99
CA ILE A 63 -13.11 8.84 14.62
C ILE A 63 -11.69 8.28 14.53
N THR A 64 -11.41 7.21 15.27
CA THR A 64 -10.10 6.55 15.28
C THR A 64 -10.26 5.04 15.17
N PRO A 65 -9.68 4.40 14.13
CA PRO A 65 -9.70 2.95 13.97
C PRO A 65 -8.70 2.30 14.93
N THR A 66 -9.02 1.09 15.36
CA THR A 66 -8.14 0.23 16.17
C THR A 66 -8.29 -1.19 15.67
N LEU A 67 -7.19 -1.89 15.39
CA LEU A 67 -7.26 -3.27 14.93
C LEU A 67 -7.73 -4.22 16.03
N LYS A 68 -8.28 -5.35 15.60
CA LYS A 68 -8.50 -6.55 16.41
C LYS A 68 -7.76 -7.71 15.76
N ASP A 69 -7.47 -8.71 16.59
CA ASP A 69 -6.91 -9.97 16.09
C ASP A 69 -7.98 -10.75 15.32
N SER A 70 -7.61 -11.19 14.12
CA SER A 70 -8.38 -12.10 13.29
C SER A 70 -7.47 -12.79 12.28
N GLU A 71 -7.63 -14.10 12.15
CA GLU A 71 -6.84 -14.91 11.22
C GLU A 71 -7.45 -14.98 9.82
N GLU A 72 -8.74 -14.67 9.66
CA GLU A 72 -9.48 -14.90 8.41
C GLU A 72 -10.05 -13.61 7.81
N ASP A 73 -10.01 -12.49 8.54
CA ASP A 73 -10.57 -11.23 8.10
C ASP A 73 -9.77 -10.02 8.64
N VAL A 74 -10.13 -8.82 8.17
CA VAL A 74 -9.68 -7.57 8.78
C VAL A 74 -10.74 -7.07 9.75
N SER A 75 -10.43 -7.11 11.04
CA SER A 75 -11.32 -6.63 12.09
C SER A 75 -10.81 -5.33 12.69
N LEU A 76 -11.70 -4.34 12.72
CA LEU A 76 -11.45 -2.98 13.17
C LEU A 76 -12.51 -2.58 14.21
N ASN A 77 -12.13 -1.70 15.12
CA ASN A 77 -13.02 -0.96 15.99
C ASN A 77 -12.89 0.52 15.63
N LEU A 78 -13.97 1.14 15.16
CA LEU A 78 -14.06 2.58 15.06
C LEU A 78 -14.44 3.15 16.43
N ASN A 79 -13.57 3.95 17.02
CA ASN A 79 -13.83 4.69 18.24
C ASN A 79 -14.30 6.09 17.88
N PHE A 80 -15.43 6.51 18.45
CA PHE A 80 -16.02 7.82 18.25
C PHE A 80 -15.95 8.59 19.57
N ASP A 81 -15.08 9.59 19.63
CA ASP A 81 -14.97 10.51 20.75
C ASP A 81 -15.74 11.80 20.42
N LEU A 82 -16.77 12.05 21.21
CA LEU A 82 -17.66 13.19 21.11
C LEU A 82 -17.32 14.18 22.22
N GLN A 83 -16.99 15.43 21.87
CA GLN A 83 -16.72 16.47 22.86
C GLN A 83 -17.28 17.82 22.40
N GLY A 84 -17.87 18.59 23.30
CA GLY A 84 -18.36 19.91 22.94
C GLY A 84 -19.30 20.56 23.93
N THR A 85 -20.01 21.57 23.44
CA THR A 85 -21.08 22.23 24.19
C THR A 85 -22.33 22.33 23.34
N SER A 86 -23.48 22.42 24.00
CA SER A 86 -24.76 22.71 23.39
C SER A 86 -25.42 23.86 24.13
N LYS A 87 -25.93 24.84 23.38
CA LYS A 87 -26.73 25.94 23.93
C LYS A 87 -28.18 25.78 23.49
N SER A 88 -29.09 25.61 24.44
CA SER A 88 -30.52 25.58 24.16
C SER A 88 -31.23 26.78 24.76
N LYS A 89 -32.18 27.36 24.01
CA LYS A 89 -33.03 28.47 24.47
C LYS A 89 -34.48 28.03 24.48
N GLY A 90 -35.11 28.07 25.65
CA GLY A 90 -36.50 27.66 25.86
C GLY A 90 -37.35 28.77 26.45
N PHE A 91 -38.55 28.98 25.89
CA PHE A 91 -39.54 29.89 26.44
C PHE A 91 -40.62 29.10 27.20
N THR A 92 -40.83 29.45 28.47
CA THR A 92 -41.93 28.92 29.29
C THR A 92 -42.96 30.02 29.48
N PRO A 93 -44.16 29.92 28.89
CA PRO A 93 -45.22 30.89 29.12
C PRO A 93 -45.66 30.82 30.59
N VAL A 94 -45.82 31.97 31.23
CA VAL A 94 -46.28 32.08 32.63
C VAL A 94 -47.63 32.80 32.70
N MET A 95 -47.87 33.82 31.86
CA MET A 95 -49.17 34.49 31.74
C MET A 95 -49.31 35.17 30.36
N GLY A 96 -50.25 34.71 29.54
CA GLY A 96 -50.43 35.19 28.17
C GLY A 96 -49.15 35.05 27.33
N ASN A 97 -48.73 36.11 26.64
CA ASN A 97 -47.46 36.15 25.89
C ASN A 97 -46.23 36.47 26.76
N LYS A 98 -46.40 36.61 28.08
CA LYS A 98 -45.31 36.85 29.04
C LYS A 98 -44.83 35.54 29.62
N GLY A 99 -43.53 35.41 29.76
CA GLY A 99 -42.91 34.15 30.15
C GLY A 99 -41.44 34.28 30.49
N VAL A 100 -40.85 33.12 30.74
CA VAL A 100 -39.48 32.99 31.15
C VAL A 100 -38.70 32.38 30.00
N THR A 101 -37.65 33.06 29.57
CA THR A 101 -36.65 32.50 28.68
C THR A 101 -35.54 31.87 29.53
N SER A 102 -35.35 30.57 29.39
CA SER A 102 -34.18 29.86 29.90
C SER A 102 -33.18 29.68 28.78
N GLU A 103 -31.92 29.96 29.08
CA GLU A 103 -30.78 29.63 28.23
C GLU A 103 -29.89 28.66 29.00
N VAL A 104 -29.62 27.52 28.39
CA VAL A 104 -28.94 26.40 29.03
C VAL A 104 -27.71 26.09 28.21
N THR A 105 -26.54 26.18 28.82
CA THR A 105 -25.31 25.64 28.25
C THR A 105 -25.04 24.30 28.90
N ALA A 106 -24.93 23.24 28.10
CA ALA A 106 -24.52 21.92 28.54
C ALA A 106 -23.19 21.51 27.90
N ASN A 107 -22.34 20.83 28.67
CA ASN A 107 -21.22 20.09 28.11
C ASN A 107 -21.74 18.76 27.56
N VAL A 108 -21.21 18.36 26.42
CA VAL A 108 -21.54 17.11 25.76
C VAL A 108 -20.25 16.32 25.65
N ASN A 109 -20.22 15.14 26.25
CA ASN A 109 -19.14 14.18 26.10
C ASN A 109 -19.73 12.83 25.71
N GLY A 110 -19.03 12.05 24.91
CA GLY A 110 -19.51 10.71 24.58
C GLY A 110 -18.39 9.86 24.02
N LYS A 111 -18.49 8.56 24.29
CA LYS A 111 -17.59 7.56 23.76
C LYS A 111 -18.42 6.44 23.17
N PHE A 112 -18.21 6.21 21.89
CA PHE A 112 -18.90 5.16 21.16
C PHE A 112 -17.93 4.32 20.38
N GLN A 113 -18.34 3.11 20.05
CA GLN A 113 -17.54 2.13 19.35
C GLN A 113 -18.43 1.36 18.38
N GLN A 114 -17.87 1.09 17.21
CA GLN A 114 -18.46 0.18 16.25
C GLN A 114 -17.39 -0.77 15.74
N ALA A 115 -17.63 -2.07 15.91
CA ALA A 115 -16.81 -3.07 15.23
C ALA A 115 -17.11 -3.02 13.73
N LEU A 116 -16.08 -3.16 12.90
CA LEU A 116 -16.17 -3.38 11.47
C LEU A 116 -15.36 -4.63 11.15
N THR A 117 -15.89 -5.48 10.29
CA THR A 117 -15.16 -6.62 9.76
C THR A 117 -15.16 -6.53 8.25
N PHE A 118 -14.01 -6.72 7.62
CA PHE A 118 -13.87 -6.89 6.19
C PHE A 118 -13.52 -8.34 5.90
N ASP A 119 -14.47 -9.08 5.31
CA ASP A 119 -14.36 -10.51 5.02
C ASP A 119 -13.62 -10.81 3.70
N GLY A 120 -12.99 -9.79 3.09
CA GLY A 120 -12.36 -9.89 1.76
C GLY A 120 -13.25 -9.39 0.62
N GLU A 121 -14.58 -9.38 0.81
CA GLU A 121 -15.54 -8.93 -0.21
C GLU A 121 -16.26 -7.65 0.20
N ARG A 122 -16.64 -7.52 1.48
CA ARG A 122 -17.50 -6.45 1.96
C ARG A 122 -17.16 -6.02 3.38
N LEU A 123 -17.50 -4.77 3.70
CA LEU A 123 -17.54 -4.32 5.08
C LEU A 123 -18.84 -4.72 5.76
N VAL A 124 -18.73 -5.48 6.84
CA VAL A 124 -19.83 -5.85 7.72
C VAL A 124 -19.75 -5.00 8.99
N PRO A 125 -20.68 -4.05 9.19
CA PRO A 125 -20.72 -3.29 10.42
C PRO A 125 -21.31 -4.11 11.56
N GLY A 126 -20.57 -4.20 12.66
CA GLY A 126 -21.03 -4.76 13.91
C GLY A 126 -21.94 -3.81 14.69
N LYS A 127 -22.32 -4.25 15.89
CA LYS A 127 -23.22 -3.49 16.77
C LYS A 127 -22.57 -2.17 17.22
N PHE A 128 -23.29 -1.07 17.01
CA PHE A 128 -22.95 0.21 17.60
C PHE A 128 -23.17 0.18 19.12
N THR A 129 -22.12 0.49 19.88
CA THR A 129 -22.16 0.51 21.35
C THR A 129 -21.55 1.81 21.88
N GLY A 130 -21.91 2.19 23.10
CA GLY A 130 -21.37 3.41 23.71
C GLY A 130 -22.40 4.16 24.52
N LYS A 131 -21.95 5.26 25.12
CA LYS A 131 -22.78 6.15 25.92
C LYS A 131 -22.29 7.58 25.76
N SER A 132 -23.24 8.52 25.74
CA SER A 132 -22.95 9.93 25.97
C SER A 132 -23.32 10.38 27.38
N ASP A 133 -22.68 11.44 27.84
CA ASP A 133 -23.05 12.19 29.02
C ASP A 133 -23.28 13.66 28.63
N ILE A 134 -24.38 14.22 29.10
CA ILE A 134 -24.74 15.61 28.86
C ILE A 134 -24.95 16.27 30.22
N THR A 135 -23.97 17.05 30.64
CA THR A 135 -23.97 17.73 31.93
C THR A 135 -24.27 19.21 31.75
N PRO A 136 -25.33 19.75 32.37
CA PRO A 136 -25.62 21.18 32.31
C PRO A 136 -24.52 21.95 33.06
N LYS A 137 -23.93 22.95 32.40
CA LYS A 137 -22.86 23.79 32.96
C LYS A 137 -23.41 25.11 33.49
N ASN A 138 -24.26 25.79 32.71
CA ASN A 138 -24.85 27.09 33.07
C ASN A 138 -26.33 27.12 32.71
N ILE A 139 -27.17 27.63 33.62
CA ILE A 139 -28.59 27.88 33.38
C ILE A 139 -28.85 29.37 33.65
N ALA A 140 -28.92 30.15 32.58
CA ALA A 140 -29.31 31.54 32.64
C ALA A 140 -30.82 31.66 32.46
N VAL A 141 -31.47 32.48 33.28
CA VAL A 141 -32.92 32.70 33.22
C VAL A 141 -33.16 34.19 33.04
N ARG A 142 -33.87 34.55 31.98
CA ARG A 142 -34.29 35.92 31.68
C ARG A 142 -35.80 35.95 31.59
N ASN A 143 -36.43 36.93 32.23
CA ASN A 143 -37.87 37.12 32.15
C ASN A 143 -38.20 38.41 31.39
N ASN A 144 -39.46 38.56 30.97
CA ASN A 144 -39.97 39.79 30.36
C ASN A 144 -41.09 40.45 31.21
N PHE A 145 -41.05 40.27 32.54
CA PHE A 145 -42.11 40.69 33.46
C PHE A 145 -41.98 42.12 34.02
N GLY A 146 -40.92 42.87 33.70
CA GLY A 146 -40.73 44.25 34.21
C GLY A 146 -40.54 44.30 35.74
N LEU A 147 -40.83 45.42 36.42
CA LEU A 147 -40.55 45.63 37.86
C LEU A 147 -41.24 44.63 38.85
N LEU A 148 -42.16 43.78 38.40
CA LEU A 148 -42.86 42.77 39.23
C LEU A 148 -42.05 41.47 39.44
N ASN A 149 -40.72 41.58 39.41
CA ASN A 149 -39.78 40.51 39.05
C ASN A 149 -39.48 39.45 40.11
N GLY A 150 -39.50 39.77 41.40
CA GLY A 150 -38.84 38.93 42.41
C GLY A 150 -39.41 37.52 42.54
N LEU A 151 -40.73 37.36 42.54
CA LEU A 151 -41.40 36.08 42.75
C LEU A 151 -41.36 35.18 41.50
N VAL A 152 -41.59 35.75 40.32
CA VAL A 152 -41.54 35.01 39.05
C VAL A 152 -40.11 34.59 38.75
N ASP A 153 -39.11 35.45 38.97
CA ASP A 153 -37.69 35.07 38.84
C ASP A 153 -37.28 33.97 39.82
N LYS A 154 -37.71 34.06 41.08
CA LYS A 154 -37.39 33.05 42.07
C LYS A 154 -37.99 31.70 41.71
N GLN A 155 -39.24 31.66 41.24
CA GLN A 155 -39.87 30.42 40.77
C GLN A 155 -39.21 29.89 39.49
N ALA A 156 -38.87 30.78 38.55
CA ALA A 156 -38.21 30.43 37.30
C ALA A 156 -36.81 29.85 37.54
N ARG A 157 -35.99 30.49 38.37
CA ARG A 157 -34.67 29.97 38.78
C ARG A 157 -34.76 28.65 39.56
N LYS A 158 -35.85 28.41 40.29
CA LYS A 158 -36.09 27.14 40.99
C LYS A 158 -36.53 26.02 40.04
N LYS A 159 -37.37 26.31 39.04
CA LYS A 159 -37.95 25.32 38.11
C LYS A 159 -37.06 25.01 36.90
N ALA A 160 -36.29 25.98 36.40
CA ALA A 160 -35.45 25.79 35.21
C ALA A 160 -34.45 24.63 35.37
N PRO A 161 -33.72 24.46 36.50
CA PRO A 161 -32.86 23.30 36.69
C PRO A 161 -33.59 21.96 36.63
N SER A 162 -34.81 21.86 37.18
CA SER A 162 -35.60 20.62 37.11
C SER A 162 -36.11 20.33 35.71
N GLN A 163 -36.54 21.34 34.95
CA GLN A 163 -36.98 21.18 33.56
C GLN A 163 -35.84 20.74 32.65
N VAL A 164 -34.66 21.36 32.82
CA VAL A 164 -33.45 20.94 32.10
C VAL A 164 -33.12 19.49 32.43
N ARG A 165 -33.10 19.11 33.71
CA ARG A 165 -32.83 17.72 34.11
C ARG A 165 -33.83 16.71 33.55
N SER A 166 -35.10 17.08 33.38
CA SER A 166 -36.09 16.19 32.76
C SER A 166 -35.93 16.02 31.26
N GLU A 167 -35.36 17.01 30.57
CA GLU A 167 -35.23 17.00 29.10
C GLU A 167 -33.88 16.48 28.61
N LEU A 168 -32.83 16.60 29.43
CA LEU A 168 -31.48 16.10 29.12
C LEU A 168 -31.47 14.62 28.66
N PRO A 169 -32.22 13.68 29.27
CA PRO A 169 -32.28 12.31 28.77
C PRO A 169 -32.82 12.19 27.34
N GLN A 170 -33.77 13.05 26.95
CA GLN A 170 -34.34 13.06 25.60
C GLN A 170 -33.39 13.77 24.61
N GLU A 171 -32.69 14.82 25.03
CA GLU A 171 -31.60 15.46 24.26
C GLU A 171 -30.48 14.46 23.99
N LYS A 172 -30.05 13.73 25.03
CA LYS A 172 -29.10 12.64 24.93
C LYS A 172 -29.51 11.60 23.89
N ARG A 173 -30.70 11.01 24.02
CA ARG A 173 -31.20 9.99 23.06
C ARG A 173 -31.23 10.50 21.63
N HIS A 174 -31.60 11.76 21.41
CA HIS A 174 -31.67 12.33 20.07
C HIS A 174 -30.28 12.53 19.46
N LEU A 175 -29.33 13.01 20.25
CA LEU A 175 -27.95 13.15 19.82
C LEU A 175 -27.34 11.78 19.47
N GLU A 176 -27.60 10.77 20.30
CA GLU A 176 -27.20 9.38 20.04
C GLU A 176 -27.80 8.86 18.73
N GLN A 177 -29.08 9.13 18.46
CA GLN A 177 -29.74 8.76 17.20
C GLN A 177 -29.18 9.50 15.98
N GLN A 178 -28.91 10.80 16.10
CA GLN A 178 -28.34 11.59 15.00
C GLN A 178 -26.94 11.09 14.65
N MET A 179 -26.11 10.87 15.66
CA MET A 179 -24.77 10.33 15.47
C MET A 179 -24.84 8.92 14.86
N HIS A 180 -25.74 8.05 15.30
CA HIS A 180 -25.92 6.73 14.68
C HIS A 180 -26.25 6.83 13.19
N LYS A 181 -27.11 7.78 12.79
CA LYS A 181 -27.44 8.03 11.38
C LYS A 181 -26.24 8.53 10.56
N GLU A 182 -25.47 9.47 11.10
CA GLU A 182 -24.28 9.99 10.41
C GLU A 182 -23.19 8.92 10.27
N ILE A 183 -23.01 8.09 11.30
CA ILE A 183 -22.08 6.96 11.24
C ILE A 183 -22.53 5.95 10.19
N GLN A 184 -23.81 5.59 10.17
CA GLN A 184 -24.35 4.67 9.16
C GLN A 184 -24.15 5.24 7.75
N ARG A 185 -24.41 6.53 7.54
CA ARG A 185 -24.17 7.20 6.25
C ARG A 185 -22.69 7.17 5.85
N GLY A 186 -21.78 7.44 6.80
CA GLY A 186 -20.35 7.35 6.58
C GLY A 186 -19.89 5.94 6.22
N LEU A 187 -20.46 4.92 6.88
CA LEU A 187 -20.20 3.51 6.57
C LEU A 187 -20.73 3.12 5.20
N GLU A 188 -21.94 3.53 4.83
CA GLU A 188 -22.49 3.29 3.48
C GLU A 188 -21.60 3.91 2.40
N GLN A 189 -21.06 5.11 2.65
CA GLN A 189 -20.08 5.73 1.76
C GLN A 189 -18.76 4.95 1.71
N ALA A 190 -18.22 4.55 2.87
CA ALA A 190 -16.98 3.79 2.94
C ALA A 190 -17.11 2.42 2.26
N THR A 191 -18.19 1.68 2.52
CA THR A 191 -18.53 0.43 1.83
C THR A 191 -18.60 0.65 0.34
N LYS A 192 -19.29 1.68 -0.15
CA LYS A 192 -19.34 1.97 -1.59
C LYS A 192 -17.96 2.25 -2.21
N HIS A 193 -17.08 2.95 -1.49
CA HIS A 193 -15.70 3.20 -1.97
C HIS A 193 -14.88 1.92 -1.94
N LEU A 194 -15.02 1.09 -0.91
CA LEU A 194 -14.36 -0.20 -0.83
C LEU A 194 -14.90 -1.18 -1.85
N ASP A 195 -16.19 -1.18 -2.15
CA ASP A 195 -16.77 -1.99 -3.23
C ASP A 195 -16.21 -1.51 -4.57
N THR A 196 -16.03 -0.20 -4.77
CA THR A 196 -15.41 0.33 -5.99
C THR A 196 -13.94 -0.05 -6.07
N PHE A 197 -13.19 0.06 -4.98
CA PHE A 197 -11.79 -0.32 -4.90
C PHE A 197 -11.62 -1.82 -5.08
N HIS A 198 -12.42 -2.63 -4.38
CA HIS A 198 -12.50 -4.06 -4.54
C HIS A 198 -12.86 -4.39 -5.98
N GLN A 199 -13.84 -3.75 -6.61
CA GLN A 199 -14.13 -3.94 -8.04
C GLN A 199 -12.97 -3.55 -8.94
N GLN A 200 -12.17 -2.54 -8.61
CA GLN A 200 -10.98 -2.15 -9.37
C GLN A 200 -9.84 -3.15 -9.20
N VAL A 201 -9.58 -3.58 -7.96
CA VAL A 201 -8.60 -4.62 -7.61
C VAL A 201 -9.03 -5.94 -8.23
N HIS A 202 -10.28 -6.32 -8.04
CA HIS A 202 -10.94 -7.45 -8.68
C HIS A 202 -10.84 -7.29 -10.19
N GLN A 203 -11.12 -6.15 -10.82
CA GLN A 203 -10.97 -5.96 -12.28
C GLN A 203 -9.52 -6.14 -12.76
N VAL A 204 -8.54 -5.66 -11.99
CA VAL A 204 -7.10 -5.94 -12.18
C VAL A 204 -6.82 -7.46 -12.11
N PHE A 205 -7.63 -8.19 -11.35
CA PHE A 205 -7.48 -9.63 -11.05
C PHE A 205 -8.54 -10.56 -11.71
N THR A 206 -9.54 -10.06 -12.45
CA THR A 206 -10.73 -10.85 -12.88
C THR A 206 -11.11 -10.72 -14.34
N GLU A 207 -10.29 -10.04 -15.13
CA GLU A 207 -10.11 -10.52 -16.51
C GLU A 207 -9.49 -11.94 -16.55
N THR A 208 -9.10 -12.48 -15.38
CA THR A 208 -8.64 -13.85 -15.17
C THR A 208 -9.44 -14.55 -14.05
N ASP A 209 -10.62 -15.11 -14.36
CA ASP A 209 -11.33 -16.09 -13.50
C ASP A 209 -10.46 -17.33 -13.10
N ASN A 210 -9.21 -17.39 -13.58
CA ASN A 210 -8.21 -18.42 -13.36
C ASN A 210 -6.89 -17.86 -12.79
N LEU A 211 -6.93 -16.86 -11.90
CA LEU A 211 -5.73 -16.54 -11.13
C LEU A 211 -5.25 -17.80 -10.40
N PRO A 212 -3.95 -18.15 -10.53
CA PRO A 212 -3.42 -19.35 -9.90
C PRO A 212 -3.24 -19.21 -8.39
N PHE A 213 -3.74 -18.12 -7.80
CA PHE A 213 -3.57 -17.81 -6.38
C PHE A 213 -4.91 -17.65 -5.65
N ASP A 214 -4.95 -18.12 -4.41
CA ASP A 214 -5.94 -17.76 -3.40
C ASP A 214 -5.42 -16.60 -2.55
N SER A 215 -6.32 -15.80 -1.99
CA SER A 215 -5.98 -14.70 -1.11
C SER A 215 -6.60 -14.90 0.28
N LYS A 216 -5.88 -14.45 1.31
CA LYS A 216 -6.36 -14.45 2.69
C LYS A 216 -6.02 -13.15 3.37
N PHE A 217 -7.03 -12.50 3.92
CA PHE A 217 -6.86 -11.35 4.80
C PHE A 217 -6.71 -11.81 6.25
N SER A 218 -5.92 -11.06 7.01
CA SER A 218 -5.86 -11.20 8.46
C SER A 218 -5.52 -9.86 9.09
N SER A 219 -5.77 -9.74 10.40
CA SER A 219 -5.45 -8.57 11.19
C SER A 219 -4.91 -8.97 12.55
N LYS A 220 -3.99 -8.16 13.08
CA LYS A 220 -3.41 -8.34 14.42
C LYS A 220 -3.28 -6.98 15.09
N ALA A 221 -3.71 -6.87 16.32
CA ALA A 221 -3.57 -5.66 17.13
C ALA A 221 -2.20 -5.58 17.81
N GLY A 222 -1.77 -4.36 18.16
CA GLY A 222 -0.55 -4.13 18.95
C GLY A 222 0.58 -3.51 18.13
N SER A 223 1.70 -3.23 18.79
CA SER A 223 2.86 -2.57 18.15
C SER A 223 3.42 -3.36 16.97
N ASP A 224 3.38 -4.70 17.08
CA ASP A 224 3.90 -5.62 16.06
C ASP A 224 2.75 -6.20 15.21
N GLY A 225 1.56 -5.61 15.36
CA GLY A 225 0.35 -5.98 14.65
C GLY A 225 0.20 -5.22 13.33
N GLY A 226 -0.79 -5.60 12.56
CA GLY A 226 -1.09 -4.98 11.28
C GLY A 226 -2.21 -5.70 10.55
N ILE A 227 -2.56 -5.15 9.40
CA ILE A 227 -3.38 -5.80 8.38
C ILE A 227 -2.44 -6.53 7.44
N SER A 228 -2.74 -7.77 7.08
CA SER A 228 -2.00 -8.51 6.07
C SER A 228 -2.91 -9.16 5.04
N LEU A 229 -2.51 -9.07 3.78
CA LEU A 229 -3.05 -9.82 2.66
C LEU A 229 -1.98 -10.82 2.22
N ARG A 230 -2.27 -12.11 2.36
CA ARG A 230 -1.40 -13.18 1.88
C ARG A 230 -1.98 -13.83 0.64
N LEU A 231 -1.11 -14.17 -0.29
CA LEU A 231 -1.41 -14.85 -1.54
C LEU A 231 -0.80 -16.23 -1.50
N PHE A 232 -1.58 -17.25 -1.84
CA PHE A 232 -1.20 -18.65 -1.80
C PHE A 232 -1.40 -19.27 -3.16
N ASP A 233 -0.46 -20.10 -3.59
CA ASP A 233 -0.60 -20.88 -4.81
C ASP A 233 -1.69 -21.94 -4.67
N LYS A 234 -2.55 -22.06 -5.69
CA LYS A 234 -3.58 -23.11 -5.79
C LYS A 234 -2.98 -24.46 -6.19
N SER A 235 -1.82 -24.46 -6.83
CA SER A 235 -1.12 -25.66 -7.27
C SER A 235 -0.28 -26.26 -6.14
N GLU A 236 -0.01 -27.56 -6.21
CA GLU A 236 1.01 -28.22 -5.38
C GLU A 236 2.40 -27.77 -5.85
N SER A 237 2.73 -26.52 -5.56
CA SER A 237 3.93 -25.84 -6.04
C SER A 237 5.18 -26.29 -5.27
N PRO A 238 6.38 -26.22 -5.89
CA PRO A 238 7.62 -26.65 -5.28
C PRO A 238 7.95 -25.87 -4.00
N GLN A 239 8.80 -26.47 -3.16
CA GLN A 239 9.36 -25.80 -1.98
C GLN A 239 10.06 -24.50 -2.40
N ARG A 240 9.57 -23.36 -1.90
CA ARG A 240 10.17 -22.04 -2.11
C ARG A 240 11.29 -21.80 -1.10
N GLY A 241 12.24 -20.96 -1.51
CA GLY A 241 13.27 -20.46 -0.60
C GLY A 241 12.67 -19.67 0.57
N PRO A 242 13.43 -19.48 1.66
CA PRO A 242 12.95 -18.68 2.80
C PRO A 242 12.69 -17.23 2.36
N LYS A 243 11.64 -16.63 2.93
CA LYS A 243 11.35 -15.20 2.73
C LYS A 243 12.55 -14.35 3.22
N PRO A 244 12.86 -13.24 2.54
CA PRO A 244 13.91 -12.32 2.98
C PRO A 244 13.61 -11.73 4.36
N GLU A 245 14.62 -11.68 5.23
CA GLU A 245 14.50 -10.91 6.49
C GLU A 245 14.85 -9.44 6.23
N LEU A 246 13.97 -8.54 6.66
CA LEU A 246 14.15 -7.10 6.48
C LEU A 246 14.99 -6.53 7.63
N SER A 247 16.03 -5.77 7.28
CA SER A 247 17.07 -5.32 8.22
C SER A 247 16.57 -4.27 9.22
N LEU A 248 15.52 -3.53 8.86
CA LEU A 248 14.94 -2.46 9.65
C LEU A 248 13.50 -2.78 10.11
N LYS A 249 13.23 -4.04 10.47
CA LYS A 249 11.88 -4.53 10.77
C LYS A 249 11.05 -3.68 11.73
N ASP A 250 11.67 -3.10 12.75
CA ASP A 250 10.98 -2.28 13.76
C ASP A 250 10.50 -0.92 13.23
N GLN A 251 11.01 -0.50 12.07
CA GLN A 251 10.63 0.75 11.37
C GLN A 251 9.67 0.50 10.19
N ILE A 252 9.32 -0.77 9.93
CA ILE A 252 8.43 -1.11 8.82
C ILE A 252 7.01 -0.68 9.17
N ALA A 253 6.52 0.29 8.41
CA ALA A 253 5.14 0.71 8.43
C ALA A 253 4.31 -0.12 7.43
N THR A 254 4.89 -0.43 6.28
CA THR A 254 4.24 -1.22 5.22
C THR A 254 5.29 -2.10 4.56
N SER A 255 4.92 -3.32 4.15
CA SER A 255 5.78 -4.15 3.32
C SER A 255 4.99 -4.89 2.24
N GLY A 256 5.68 -5.16 1.13
CA GLY A 256 5.23 -6.06 0.08
C GLY A 256 6.35 -7.04 -0.21
N ILE A 257 6.08 -8.33 -0.03
CA ILE A 257 7.01 -9.43 -0.29
C ILE A 257 6.32 -10.35 -1.28
N PHE A 258 6.92 -10.62 -2.43
CA PHE A 258 6.32 -11.49 -3.42
C PHE A 258 7.36 -12.36 -4.12
N HIS A 259 6.96 -13.58 -4.44
CA HIS A 259 7.77 -14.56 -5.12
C HIS A 259 7.71 -14.34 -6.63
N GLU A 260 8.76 -14.76 -7.35
CA GLU A 260 8.84 -14.64 -8.81
C GLU A 260 7.70 -15.38 -9.55
N ASP A 261 7.15 -16.43 -8.93
CA ASP A 261 5.98 -17.16 -9.45
C ASP A 261 4.76 -16.25 -9.61
N LEU A 262 4.56 -15.29 -8.70
CA LEU A 262 3.41 -14.37 -8.73
C LEU A 262 3.35 -13.64 -10.08
N LEU A 263 4.48 -13.10 -10.54
CA LEU A 263 4.56 -12.40 -11.82
C LEU A 263 4.63 -13.37 -12.99
N THR A 264 5.42 -14.45 -12.86
CA THR A 264 5.66 -15.43 -13.92
C THR A 264 4.36 -16.09 -14.33
N GLU A 265 3.56 -16.59 -13.40
CA GLU A 265 2.32 -17.30 -13.72
C GLU A 265 1.20 -16.37 -14.18
N THR A 266 1.13 -15.16 -13.61
CA THR A 266 0.15 -14.14 -14.02
C THR A 266 0.39 -13.73 -15.48
N LEU A 267 1.64 -13.38 -15.83
CA LEU A 267 1.98 -12.90 -17.17
C LEU A 267 2.08 -14.02 -18.21
N SER A 268 2.50 -15.23 -17.82
CA SER A 268 2.68 -16.31 -18.79
C SER A 268 1.39 -16.69 -19.49
N LYS A 269 0.27 -16.79 -18.75
CA LYS A 269 -1.04 -17.10 -19.35
C LYS A 269 -1.50 -16.03 -20.33
N GLU A 270 -1.13 -14.77 -20.09
CA GLU A 270 -1.50 -13.66 -20.95
C GLU A 270 -0.66 -13.57 -22.21
N LEU A 271 0.59 -14.05 -22.20
CA LEU A 271 1.50 -13.95 -23.33
C LEU A 271 1.57 -15.22 -24.18
N ALA A 272 1.31 -16.39 -23.60
CA ALA A 272 1.52 -17.69 -24.24
C ALA A 272 0.93 -17.78 -25.66
N GLY A 273 1.80 -18.08 -26.63
CA GLY A 273 1.45 -18.26 -28.04
C GLY A 273 0.95 -17.02 -28.78
N LYS A 274 0.89 -15.85 -28.13
CA LYS A 274 0.44 -14.61 -28.78
C LYS A 274 1.53 -14.04 -29.67
N GLU A 275 1.12 -13.51 -30.81
CA GLU A 275 1.91 -12.60 -31.61
C GLU A 275 1.58 -11.16 -31.19
N MET A 276 2.59 -10.39 -30.81
CA MET A 276 2.43 -8.99 -30.41
C MET A 276 3.53 -8.13 -31.04
N LYS A 277 3.17 -6.94 -31.47
CA LYS A 277 4.17 -5.92 -31.78
C LYS A 277 4.86 -5.48 -30.49
N ILE A 278 6.11 -5.04 -30.58
CA ILE A 278 6.83 -4.52 -29.39
C ILE A 278 6.11 -3.35 -28.74
N ALA A 279 5.45 -2.49 -29.53
CA ALA A 279 4.61 -1.41 -29.02
C ALA A 279 3.38 -1.94 -28.26
N GLU A 280 2.80 -3.07 -28.68
CA GLU A 280 1.68 -3.73 -28.00
C GLU A 280 2.16 -4.41 -26.72
N LEU A 281 3.34 -5.07 -26.76
CA LEU A 281 3.99 -5.60 -25.57
C LEU A 281 4.29 -4.49 -24.55
N GLN A 282 4.81 -3.34 -25.01
CA GLN A 282 5.00 -2.17 -24.17
C GLN A 282 3.66 -1.73 -23.56
N ALA A 283 2.60 -1.57 -24.37
CA ALA A 283 1.29 -1.18 -23.86
C ALA A 283 0.75 -2.18 -22.82
N HIS A 284 1.02 -3.47 -23.01
CA HIS A 284 0.62 -4.55 -22.10
C HIS A 284 1.39 -4.51 -20.78
N LEU A 285 2.72 -4.41 -20.84
CA LEU A 285 3.60 -4.27 -19.66
C LEU A 285 3.42 -2.92 -18.94
N CYS A 286 3.03 -1.88 -19.67
CA CYS A 286 2.66 -0.56 -19.15
C CYS A 286 1.20 -0.48 -18.67
N SER A 287 0.41 -1.55 -18.84
CA SER A 287 -1.01 -1.50 -18.48
C SER A 287 -1.16 -1.18 -16.99
N PRO A 288 -2.27 -0.53 -16.58
CA PRO A 288 -2.53 -0.27 -15.16
C PRO A 288 -2.41 -1.54 -14.30
N THR A 289 -2.84 -2.68 -14.84
CA THR A 289 -2.73 -4.01 -14.22
C THR A 289 -1.29 -4.37 -13.89
N ILE A 290 -0.39 -4.42 -14.89
CA ILE A 290 1.01 -4.80 -14.67
C ILE A 290 1.80 -3.71 -13.94
N ALA A 291 1.56 -2.45 -14.28
CA ALA A 291 2.21 -1.32 -13.63
C ALA A 291 1.86 -1.19 -12.14
N SER A 292 0.70 -1.73 -11.70
CA SER A 292 0.34 -1.81 -10.29
C SER A 292 1.16 -2.83 -9.51
N LEU A 293 1.71 -3.85 -10.19
CA LEU A 293 2.57 -4.86 -9.59
C LEU A 293 4.03 -4.39 -9.61
N ILE A 294 4.59 -4.17 -10.80
CA ILE A 294 5.91 -3.55 -10.99
C ILE A 294 5.95 -2.78 -12.30
N ASN A 295 6.33 -1.51 -12.23
CA ASN A 295 6.39 -0.63 -13.40
C ASN A 295 7.77 -0.63 -14.07
N PHE A 296 8.02 -1.64 -14.91
CA PHE A 296 9.28 -1.80 -15.67
C PHE A 296 9.42 -0.89 -16.90
N CYS A 297 8.34 -0.24 -17.33
CA CYS A 297 8.29 0.33 -18.68
C CYS A 297 8.28 1.85 -18.72
N GLU A 298 8.88 2.40 -19.78
CA GLU A 298 8.95 3.84 -20.02
C GLU A 298 7.61 4.31 -20.66
N LYS A 299 7.06 5.44 -20.20
CA LYS A 299 5.74 5.92 -20.66
C LYS A 299 5.75 6.46 -22.09
N ASP A 300 6.90 6.93 -22.55
CA ASP A 300 7.06 7.51 -23.89
C ASP A 300 7.79 6.51 -24.79
N SER A 301 7.09 5.90 -25.73
CA SER A 301 7.74 5.08 -26.76
C SER A 301 8.61 5.98 -27.64
N ALA A 302 9.89 5.63 -27.82
CA ALA A 302 10.69 6.25 -28.86
C ALA A 302 9.99 6.05 -30.22
N LYS A 303 9.72 7.16 -30.96
CA LYS A 303 9.15 7.12 -32.32
C LYS A 303 10.06 6.26 -33.21
N GLY A 304 9.74 4.99 -33.39
CA GLY A 304 10.57 4.06 -34.17
C GLY A 304 10.46 2.57 -33.82
N ALA A 305 9.88 2.18 -32.68
CA ALA A 305 9.77 0.77 -32.27
C ALA A 305 8.70 -0.07 -33.01
N LEU A 306 8.21 0.42 -34.16
CA LEU A 306 6.91 0.04 -34.74
C LEU A 306 6.93 -1.19 -35.67
N GLY A 307 8.10 -1.78 -35.95
CA GLY A 307 8.25 -2.76 -37.03
C GLY A 307 8.33 -4.24 -36.64
N MET A 308 8.66 -4.57 -35.39
CA MET A 308 8.99 -5.95 -34.99
C MET A 308 7.81 -6.60 -34.24
N SER A 309 7.34 -7.73 -34.77
CA SER A 309 6.39 -8.63 -34.11
C SER A 309 7.12 -9.80 -33.45
N VAL A 310 6.76 -10.05 -32.20
CA VAL A 310 7.29 -11.10 -31.33
C VAL A 310 6.18 -12.11 -31.11
N ILE A 311 6.45 -13.39 -31.38
CA ILE A 311 5.55 -14.50 -31.08
C ILE A 311 6.10 -15.21 -29.85
N PHE A 312 5.38 -15.17 -28.74
CA PHE A 312 5.82 -15.76 -27.49
C PHE A 312 5.72 -17.29 -27.50
N ASP A 313 6.56 -17.95 -26.70
CA ASP A 313 6.47 -19.40 -26.47
C ASP A 313 5.12 -19.81 -25.88
N ASP A 314 4.62 -20.99 -26.24
CA ASP A 314 3.30 -21.47 -25.79
C ASP A 314 3.29 -21.90 -24.32
N LYS A 315 4.45 -22.23 -23.74
CA LYS A 315 4.56 -22.80 -22.39
C LYS A 315 5.19 -21.83 -21.42
N ASP A 316 6.36 -21.31 -21.78
CA ASP A 316 7.20 -20.50 -20.89
C ASP A 316 7.53 -19.15 -21.56
N PRO A 317 6.53 -18.34 -21.94
CA PRO A 317 6.77 -17.10 -22.69
C PRO A 317 7.59 -16.07 -21.91
N ILE A 318 7.49 -16.07 -20.58
CA ILE A 318 8.18 -15.15 -19.69
C ILE A 318 8.52 -15.83 -18.37
N LYS A 319 9.66 -15.48 -17.79
CA LYS A 319 10.07 -15.93 -16.45
C LYS A 319 10.74 -14.78 -15.69
N PHE A 320 10.33 -14.59 -14.45
CA PHE A 320 11.01 -13.69 -13.52
C PHE A 320 12.02 -14.47 -12.68
N LYS A 321 13.13 -13.81 -12.32
CA LYS A 321 14.13 -14.37 -11.43
C LYS A 321 14.60 -13.34 -10.41
N PHE A 322 14.49 -13.64 -9.11
CA PHE A 322 14.92 -12.75 -8.03
C PHE A 322 16.07 -13.36 -7.23
N GLU A 323 17.30 -12.88 -7.46
CA GLU A 323 18.52 -13.47 -6.87
C GLU A 323 19.58 -12.42 -6.58
N ASP A 324 20.18 -12.48 -5.39
CA ASP A 324 21.38 -11.74 -5.00
C ASP A 324 21.37 -10.24 -5.37
N GLY A 325 20.26 -9.56 -5.08
CA GLY A 325 20.07 -8.15 -5.41
C GLY A 325 19.82 -7.88 -6.90
N LYS A 326 19.46 -8.90 -7.68
CA LYS A 326 19.10 -8.78 -9.09
C LYS A 326 17.66 -9.22 -9.36
N VAL A 327 17.02 -8.49 -10.26
CA VAL A 327 15.72 -8.82 -10.83
C VAL A 327 15.93 -9.08 -12.31
N SER A 328 15.73 -10.32 -12.75
CA SER A 328 15.86 -10.68 -14.16
C SER A 328 14.50 -11.03 -14.77
N ILE A 329 14.32 -10.66 -16.02
CA ILE A 329 13.17 -11.01 -16.84
C ILE A 329 13.71 -11.76 -18.06
N GLN A 330 13.30 -13.00 -18.21
CA GLN A 330 13.61 -13.86 -19.34
C GLN A 330 12.36 -13.95 -20.22
N ILE A 331 12.47 -13.60 -21.49
CA ILE A 331 11.38 -13.68 -22.47
C ILE A 331 11.78 -14.68 -23.54
N ASN A 332 10.98 -15.73 -23.73
CA ASN A 332 11.19 -16.73 -24.77
C ASN A 332 10.22 -16.45 -25.93
N ALA A 333 10.77 -16.22 -27.11
CA ALA A 333 9.97 -15.82 -28.26
C ALA A 333 10.61 -16.20 -29.60
N LYS A 334 9.88 -16.02 -30.69
CA LYS A 334 10.37 -16.06 -32.07
C LYS A 334 9.89 -14.80 -32.80
N ASN A 335 10.67 -14.29 -33.74
CA ASN A 335 10.31 -13.07 -34.48
C ASN A 335 9.58 -13.46 -35.76
N ARG A 336 8.74 -12.56 -36.27
CA ARG A 336 8.24 -12.66 -37.64
C ARG A 336 8.69 -11.45 -38.43
N VAL A 337 9.37 -11.67 -39.55
CA VAL A 337 9.82 -10.59 -40.44
C VAL A 337 9.03 -10.63 -41.73
N GLY A 338 8.35 -9.52 -42.04
CA GLY A 338 7.72 -9.32 -43.33
C GLY A 338 8.77 -9.13 -44.42
N VAL A 339 8.89 -10.07 -45.35
CA VAL A 339 9.77 -9.91 -46.52
C VAL A 339 8.98 -9.17 -47.59
N SER A 340 9.23 -7.86 -47.74
CA SER A 340 8.55 -7.04 -48.75
C SER A 340 9.02 -7.42 -50.15
N ALA A 341 8.06 -7.80 -51.01
CA ALA A 341 8.31 -8.08 -52.41
C ALA A 341 8.67 -6.78 -53.14
N GLY A 342 9.96 -6.50 -53.36
CA GLY A 342 10.37 -5.52 -54.36
C GLY A 342 11.57 -4.65 -54.03
N ASN A 343 11.97 -4.52 -52.77
CA ASN A 343 13.16 -3.74 -52.42
C ASN A 343 14.33 -4.67 -52.15
N THR A 344 15.33 -4.63 -53.01
CA THR A 344 16.67 -5.15 -52.75
C THR A 344 17.24 -4.44 -51.53
N VAL A 345 17.05 -5.02 -50.35
CA VAL A 345 17.89 -4.70 -49.20
C VAL A 345 19.22 -5.39 -49.47
N ASP A 346 20.22 -4.60 -49.81
CA ASP A 346 21.60 -5.04 -50.01
C ASP A 346 22.18 -5.44 -48.64
N SER A 347 21.78 -6.62 -48.15
CA SER A 347 22.26 -7.23 -46.92
C SER A 347 22.76 -8.63 -47.26
N GLY A 348 24.03 -8.70 -47.65
CA GLY A 348 24.68 -9.85 -48.28
C GLY A 348 24.87 -11.10 -47.42
N ILE A 349 24.01 -11.40 -46.45
CA ILE A 349 24.17 -12.60 -45.58
C ILE A 349 22.86 -13.40 -45.39
N LEU A 350 21.68 -12.88 -45.79
CA LEU A 350 20.39 -13.56 -45.57
C LEU A 350 19.56 -13.80 -46.85
N SER A 351 20.18 -13.83 -48.03
CA SER A 351 19.45 -14.15 -49.27
C SER A 351 19.26 -15.67 -49.40
N PRO A 352 18.04 -16.23 -49.22
CA PRO A 352 17.76 -17.58 -49.69
C PRO A 352 17.93 -17.64 -51.22
N ALA A 353 18.40 -18.77 -51.75
CA ALA A 353 18.64 -18.98 -53.18
C ALA A 353 17.37 -18.87 -54.07
N LEU A 354 16.20 -18.65 -53.47
CA LEU A 354 14.93 -18.40 -54.13
C LEU A 354 14.34 -17.11 -53.57
N LYS A 355 14.11 -16.11 -54.43
CA LYS A 355 13.33 -14.91 -54.09
C LYS A 355 11.94 -15.35 -53.60
N PRO A 356 11.60 -15.21 -52.31
CA PRO A 356 10.22 -15.43 -51.90
C PRO A 356 9.39 -14.32 -52.55
N LYS A 357 8.36 -14.72 -53.32
CA LYS A 357 7.24 -13.81 -53.61
C LYS A 357 6.68 -13.45 -52.24
N GLY A 358 6.56 -12.15 -51.95
CA GLY A 358 6.36 -11.58 -50.60
C GLY A 358 5.55 -12.45 -49.64
N GLY A 359 6.06 -12.56 -48.42
CA GLY A 359 5.51 -13.39 -47.36
C GLY A 359 6.21 -13.10 -46.04
N GLU A 360 5.54 -13.45 -44.96
CA GLU A 360 6.12 -13.38 -43.62
C GLU A 360 6.93 -14.65 -43.34
N VAL A 361 8.15 -14.48 -42.81
CA VAL A 361 8.99 -15.60 -42.40
C VAL A 361 9.15 -15.55 -40.89
N ASP A 362 8.74 -16.62 -40.21
CA ASP A 362 9.08 -16.85 -38.80
C ASP A 362 10.60 -17.06 -38.70
N LEU A 363 11.27 -16.19 -37.95
CA LEU A 363 12.65 -16.35 -37.55
C LEU A 363 12.78 -17.41 -36.45
N GLU A 364 14.02 -17.85 -36.24
CA GLU A 364 14.36 -18.83 -35.21
C GLU A 364 14.01 -18.35 -33.80
N PRO A 365 13.65 -19.27 -32.89
CA PRO A 365 13.39 -18.94 -31.50
C PRO A 365 14.63 -18.36 -30.83
N TYR A 366 14.42 -17.31 -30.06
CA TYR A 366 15.42 -16.62 -29.27
C TYR A 366 14.89 -16.35 -27.87
N GLN A 367 15.83 -16.01 -27.00
CA GLN A 367 15.57 -15.65 -25.62
C GLN A 367 16.17 -14.27 -25.35
N VAL A 368 15.36 -13.38 -24.79
CA VAL A 368 15.79 -12.08 -24.29
C VAL A 368 15.95 -12.17 -22.78
N ASN A 369 17.12 -11.81 -22.28
CA ASN A 369 17.40 -11.73 -20.85
C ASN A 369 17.63 -10.26 -20.49
N ILE A 370 16.75 -9.72 -19.66
CA ILE A 370 16.80 -8.36 -19.14
C ILE A 370 17.18 -8.45 -17.67
N SER A 371 18.25 -7.78 -17.24
CA SER A 371 18.74 -7.81 -15.86
C SER A 371 18.71 -6.41 -15.26
N TYR A 372 18.09 -6.28 -14.08
CA TYR A 372 18.17 -5.12 -13.23
C TYR A 372 19.00 -5.43 -11.99
N VAL A 373 19.91 -4.53 -11.64
CA VAL A 373 20.65 -4.57 -10.36
C VAL A 373 19.98 -3.62 -9.39
N LEU A 374 19.58 -4.16 -8.23
CA LEU A 374 19.07 -3.38 -7.12
C LEU A 374 20.24 -2.74 -6.39
N LYS A 375 20.29 -1.42 -6.46
CA LYS A 375 21.25 -0.62 -5.72
C LYS A 375 20.55 0.61 -5.16
N ASP A 376 20.73 0.85 -3.87
CA ASP A 376 20.26 2.06 -3.21
C ASP A 376 18.72 2.26 -3.25
N GLY A 377 17.96 1.15 -3.28
CA GLY A 377 16.50 1.18 -3.44
C GLY A 377 16.04 1.54 -4.85
N VAL A 378 16.93 1.44 -5.84
CA VAL A 378 16.64 1.67 -7.27
C VAL A 378 17.05 0.43 -8.05
N ALA A 379 16.18 -0.05 -8.94
CA ALA A 379 16.54 -1.07 -9.91
C ALA A 379 17.14 -0.39 -11.14
N ASN A 380 18.43 -0.61 -11.40
CA ASN A 380 19.13 -0.05 -12.56
C ASN A 380 19.27 -1.13 -13.62
N LEU A 381 18.92 -0.82 -14.87
CA LEU A 381 19.08 -1.73 -15.99
C LEU A 381 20.57 -2.02 -16.20
N GLU A 382 20.99 -3.26 -15.96
CA GLU A 382 22.38 -3.71 -16.10
C GLU A 382 22.65 -4.19 -17.51
N ASN A 383 21.76 -5.04 -18.04
CA ASN A 383 21.98 -5.69 -19.32
C ASN A 383 20.65 -6.07 -20.00
N ILE A 384 20.65 -6.02 -21.33
CA ILE A 384 19.67 -6.69 -22.19
C ILE A 384 20.49 -7.54 -23.15
N SER A 385 20.31 -8.85 -23.10
CA SER A 385 21.05 -9.77 -23.95
C SER A 385 20.14 -10.74 -24.68
N VAL A 386 20.42 -10.99 -25.95
CA VAL A 386 19.68 -11.97 -26.75
C VAL A 386 20.55 -13.20 -27.02
N ARG A 387 19.96 -14.37 -26.90
CA ARG A 387 20.56 -15.67 -27.23
C ARG A 387 19.62 -16.44 -28.15
N GLY A 388 20.16 -17.04 -29.22
CA GLY A 388 19.39 -18.00 -30.01
C GLY A 388 19.17 -19.29 -29.22
N ILE A 389 17.99 -19.90 -29.34
CA ILE A 389 17.69 -21.18 -28.70
C ILE A 389 18.14 -22.29 -29.66
N THR A 390 19.21 -23.00 -29.31
CA THR A 390 19.78 -24.05 -30.18
C THR A 390 18.93 -25.33 -30.19
N GLY A 391 18.84 -25.97 -31.36
CA GLY A 391 17.86 -26.98 -31.76
C GLY A 391 17.74 -28.32 -31.00
N ALA A 392 18.23 -28.46 -29.77
CA ALA A 392 17.88 -29.62 -28.95
C ALA A 392 16.38 -29.64 -28.57
N ASP A 393 15.76 -28.46 -28.47
CA ASP A 393 14.36 -28.30 -28.01
C ASP A 393 13.37 -27.89 -29.12
N VAL A 394 13.84 -27.65 -30.35
CA VAL A 394 12.99 -27.22 -31.46
C VAL A 394 12.37 -28.45 -32.13
N LYS A 395 11.12 -28.77 -31.77
CA LYS A 395 10.35 -29.85 -32.40
C LYS A 395 10.12 -29.54 -33.88
N GLU A 396 10.35 -30.53 -34.75
CA GLU A 396 10.04 -30.47 -36.20
C GLU A 396 8.61 -29.93 -36.37
N PRO A 397 8.39 -28.81 -37.10
CA PRO A 397 7.07 -28.21 -37.23
C PRO A 397 6.11 -29.24 -37.83
N GLN A 398 5.00 -29.51 -37.13
CA GLN A 398 3.96 -30.36 -37.68
C GLN A 398 3.26 -29.58 -38.80
N ILE A 399 3.64 -29.88 -40.04
CA ILE A 399 2.98 -29.33 -41.23
C ILE A 399 1.53 -29.83 -41.22
N LYS A 400 0.60 -28.97 -40.78
CA LYS A 400 -0.84 -29.19 -40.89
C LYS A 400 -1.26 -28.87 -42.33
N GLY A 401 -1.51 -29.91 -43.10
CA GLY A 401 -2.05 -29.81 -44.46
C GLY A 401 -1.02 -30.08 -45.54
N ASP A 402 -0.90 -31.34 -45.94
CA ASP A 402 -1.10 -31.76 -47.34
C ASP A 402 -0.68 -33.23 -47.51
N GLN A 403 -1.60 -34.03 -48.05
CA GLN A 403 -1.42 -35.45 -48.37
C GLN A 403 -0.50 -35.68 -49.59
N ASN A 404 0.40 -34.75 -49.91
CA ASN A 404 1.37 -34.92 -51.00
C ASN A 404 2.63 -35.63 -50.48
N HIS A 405 2.63 -36.96 -50.66
CA HIS A 405 3.66 -37.90 -50.22
C HIS A 405 5.05 -37.75 -50.86
N GLY A 406 5.32 -36.68 -51.62
CA GLY A 406 6.52 -36.57 -52.46
C GLY A 406 7.76 -35.89 -51.85
N ASN A 407 7.67 -35.18 -50.72
CA ASN A 407 8.76 -34.23 -50.35
C ASN A 407 9.15 -34.17 -48.85
N LYS A 408 8.76 -35.16 -48.03
CA LYS A 408 9.10 -35.16 -46.59
C LYS A 408 10.60 -35.37 -46.30
N SER A 409 11.32 -36.13 -47.14
CA SER A 409 12.74 -36.43 -46.93
C SER A 409 13.65 -35.24 -47.27
N SER A 410 13.31 -34.45 -48.29
CA SER A 410 14.05 -33.23 -48.64
C SER A 410 13.86 -32.14 -47.59
N TRP A 411 12.63 -32.01 -47.06
CA TRP A 411 12.32 -31.07 -45.98
C TRP A 411 13.05 -31.42 -44.68
N ARG A 412 13.10 -32.70 -44.30
CA ARG A 412 13.94 -33.14 -43.17
C ARG A 412 15.42 -32.86 -43.36
N GLY A 413 15.94 -33.07 -44.57
CA GLY A 413 17.34 -32.76 -44.87
C GLY A 413 17.65 -31.27 -44.76
N VAL A 414 16.72 -30.42 -45.22
CA VAL A 414 16.81 -28.95 -45.10
C VAL A 414 16.64 -28.50 -43.64
N TRP A 415 15.69 -29.07 -42.90
CA TRP A 415 15.49 -28.80 -41.48
C TRP A 415 16.69 -29.21 -40.63
N ASN A 416 17.27 -30.39 -40.86
CA ASN A 416 18.47 -30.82 -40.14
C ASN A 416 19.68 -29.93 -40.46
N ARG A 417 19.82 -29.42 -41.69
CA ARG A 417 20.87 -28.45 -42.04
C ARG A 417 20.62 -27.07 -41.45
N LEU A 418 19.36 -26.63 -41.40
CA LEU A 418 18.97 -25.39 -40.73
C LEU A 418 19.19 -25.51 -39.24
N ALA A 419 18.66 -26.52 -38.56
CA ALA A 419 18.84 -26.76 -37.12
C ALA A 419 20.31 -26.91 -36.70
N ASN A 420 21.15 -27.56 -37.52
CA ASN A 420 22.59 -27.68 -37.26
C ASN A 420 23.37 -26.38 -37.50
N ASN A 421 22.85 -25.45 -38.31
CA ASN A 421 23.44 -24.13 -38.54
C ASN A 421 22.76 -23.00 -37.73
N ALA A 422 21.56 -23.25 -37.19
CA ALA A 422 20.71 -22.35 -36.41
C ALA A 422 21.39 -21.90 -35.11
N GLY A 423 22.26 -22.74 -34.55
CA GLY A 423 23.10 -22.36 -33.42
C GLY A 423 24.01 -21.15 -33.66
N ALA A 424 24.15 -20.70 -34.92
CA ALA A 424 24.98 -19.56 -35.31
C ALA A 424 24.20 -18.36 -35.90
N LEU A 425 22.85 -18.37 -35.95
CA LEU A 425 22.09 -17.53 -36.90
C LEU A 425 21.14 -16.45 -36.34
N VAL A 426 21.14 -16.15 -35.04
CA VAL A 426 20.83 -14.75 -34.66
C VAL A 426 22.08 -13.95 -34.95
N SER A 427 22.20 -13.43 -36.19
CA SER A 427 23.36 -12.65 -36.59
C SER A 427 23.64 -11.55 -35.56
N GLY A 428 24.90 -11.17 -35.35
CA GLY A 428 25.24 -10.12 -34.40
C GLY A 428 24.45 -8.83 -34.63
N ALA A 429 24.10 -8.53 -35.89
CA ALA A 429 23.24 -7.41 -36.27
C ALA A 429 21.79 -7.60 -35.81
N THR A 430 21.19 -8.78 -36.01
CA THR A 430 19.83 -9.10 -35.55
C THR A 430 19.74 -9.07 -34.03
N LYS A 431 20.72 -9.64 -33.34
CA LYS A 431 20.82 -9.59 -31.87
C LYS A 431 20.83 -8.15 -31.36
N THR A 432 21.72 -7.32 -31.92
CA THR A 432 21.83 -5.90 -31.56
C THR A 432 20.53 -5.14 -31.85
N ALA A 433 19.86 -5.43 -32.97
CA ALA A 433 18.57 -4.82 -33.28
C ALA A 433 17.50 -5.18 -32.24
N ILE A 434 17.40 -6.46 -31.86
CA ILE A 434 16.45 -6.90 -30.84
C ILE A 434 16.76 -6.26 -29.48
N GLU A 435 18.02 -6.27 -29.05
CA GLU A 435 18.45 -5.63 -27.81
C GLU A 435 18.11 -4.14 -27.77
N ASN A 436 18.30 -3.43 -28.89
CA ASN A 436 17.95 -2.02 -29.02
C ASN A 436 16.44 -1.79 -28.96
N GLU A 437 15.61 -2.64 -29.57
CA GLU A 437 14.15 -2.49 -29.49
C GLU A 437 13.62 -2.74 -28.06
N PHE A 438 14.12 -3.77 -27.37
CA PHE A 438 13.76 -3.99 -25.97
C PHE A 438 14.25 -2.83 -25.09
N ARG A 439 15.46 -2.32 -25.31
CA ARG A 439 15.97 -1.16 -24.55
C ARG A 439 15.08 0.08 -24.65
N LYS A 440 14.42 0.31 -25.80
CA LYS A 440 13.51 1.46 -25.99
C LYS A 440 12.22 1.40 -25.17
N ILE A 441 11.81 0.22 -24.69
CA ILE A 441 10.56 0.04 -23.94
C ILE A 441 10.79 -0.21 -22.44
N MET A 442 12.02 -0.54 -22.06
CA MET A 442 12.43 -0.80 -20.68
C MET A 442 12.99 0.47 -20.04
N LYS A 443 12.62 0.75 -18.79
CA LYS A 443 13.23 1.84 -18.03
C LYS A 443 14.69 1.54 -17.74
N GLU A 444 15.53 2.55 -17.90
CA GLU A 444 16.91 2.52 -17.41
C GLU A 444 16.98 2.48 -15.87
N LYS A 445 16.01 3.11 -15.19
CA LYS A 445 15.91 3.15 -13.73
C LYS A 445 14.47 3.00 -13.25
N ILE A 446 14.27 2.15 -12.25
CA ILE A 446 12.99 1.96 -11.57
C ILE A 446 13.14 2.42 -10.12
N GLU A 447 12.46 3.51 -9.80
CA GLU A 447 12.36 4.04 -8.44
C GLU A 447 11.05 3.57 -7.82
N PHE A 448 11.10 3.06 -6.60
CA PHE A 448 9.90 2.74 -5.84
C PHE A 448 9.22 4.04 -5.39
N PRO A 449 7.90 4.19 -5.61
CA PRO A 449 7.24 5.46 -5.39
C PRO A 449 7.17 5.81 -3.91
N ILE A 450 7.26 7.10 -3.61
CA ILE A 450 6.82 7.66 -2.35
C ILE A 450 5.31 7.87 -2.45
N VAL A 451 4.56 7.34 -1.48
CA VAL A 451 3.10 7.46 -1.48
C VAL A 451 2.67 8.32 -0.31
N SER A 452 2.22 9.54 -0.60
CA SER A 452 1.68 10.46 0.40
C SER A 452 0.19 10.26 0.57
N PHE A 453 -0.33 10.39 1.78
CA PHE A 453 -1.76 10.21 2.08
C PHE A 453 -2.16 11.05 3.30
N PRO A 454 -3.44 11.47 3.39
CA PRO A 454 -3.91 12.19 4.56
C PRO A 454 -4.04 11.21 5.74
N THR A 455 -3.41 11.55 6.86
CA THR A 455 -3.61 10.81 8.12
C THR A 455 -4.72 11.43 8.95
N LYS A 456 -4.94 12.76 8.84
CA LYS A 456 -6.03 13.42 9.55
C LYS A 456 -6.85 14.30 8.61
N LEU A 457 -8.13 13.99 8.50
CA LEU A 457 -9.07 14.72 7.65
C LEU A 457 -10.10 15.48 8.49
N ARG A 458 -10.49 16.67 8.02
CA ARG A 458 -11.70 17.35 8.48
C ARG A 458 -12.79 17.25 7.43
N THR A 459 -13.92 16.65 7.78
CA THR A 459 -15.11 16.63 6.91
C THR A 459 -16.09 17.75 7.27
N HIS A 460 -16.84 18.22 6.27
CA HIS A 460 -17.82 19.30 6.37
C HIS A 460 -19.24 18.73 6.20
N PRO A 461 -19.84 18.11 7.23
CA PRO A 461 -21.17 17.48 7.12
C PRO A 461 -22.28 18.46 6.72
N GLU A 462 -22.10 19.76 7.01
CA GLU A 462 -22.97 20.86 6.61
C GLU A 462 -22.93 21.14 5.09
N ASP A 463 -21.85 20.78 4.41
CA ASP A 463 -21.70 20.90 2.96
C ASP A 463 -21.02 19.64 2.40
N PRO A 464 -21.80 18.57 2.12
CA PRO A 464 -21.26 17.32 1.59
C PRO A 464 -20.57 17.45 0.22
N LYS A 465 -20.71 18.59 -0.47
CA LYS A 465 -20.01 18.85 -1.74
C LYS A 465 -18.63 19.44 -1.51
N LYS A 466 -18.36 19.98 -0.32
CA LYS A 466 -17.06 20.53 0.03
C LYS A 466 -16.08 19.39 0.31
N GLN A 467 -14.91 19.47 -0.34
CA GLN A 467 -13.82 18.54 -0.13
C GLN A 467 -13.34 18.58 1.33
N ALA A 468 -12.92 17.42 1.86
CA ALA A 468 -12.33 17.36 3.20
C ALA A 468 -11.05 18.18 3.28
N ASP A 469 -10.81 18.86 4.41
CA ASP A 469 -9.55 19.56 4.66
C ASP A 469 -8.50 18.55 5.16
N VAL A 470 -7.28 18.64 4.63
CA VAL A 470 -6.13 17.87 5.16
C VAL A 470 -5.59 18.58 6.40
N LEU A 471 -5.83 17.99 7.57
CA LEU A 471 -5.29 18.49 8.83
C LEU A 471 -3.86 17.99 9.07
N GLU A 472 -3.59 16.75 8.68
CA GLU A 472 -2.28 16.11 8.77
C GLU A 472 -2.07 15.15 7.60
N ALA A 473 -0.84 15.10 7.08
CA ALA A 473 -0.44 14.19 6.03
C ALA A 473 0.85 13.45 6.37
N SER A 474 0.98 12.25 5.82
CA SER A 474 2.18 11.41 5.93
C SER A 474 2.52 10.77 4.60
N SER A 475 3.73 10.25 4.49
CA SER A 475 4.19 9.54 3.31
C SER A 475 4.80 8.20 3.68
N LEU A 476 4.47 7.17 2.92
CA LEU A 476 5.22 5.92 2.89
C LEU A 476 6.45 6.14 2.03
N VAL A 477 7.61 5.92 2.63
CA VAL A 477 8.91 6.13 1.98
C VAL A 477 9.63 4.80 1.90
N PRO A 478 10.10 4.36 0.71
CA PRO A 478 10.90 3.15 0.60
C PRO A 478 12.11 3.18 1.54
N MET A 479 12.37 2.05 2.20
CA MET A 479 13.47 1.85 3.15
C MET A 479 14.44 0.78 2.69
N GLU A 480 13.93 -0.34 2.20
CA GLU A 480 14.74 -1.47 1.79
C GLU A 480 14.06 -2.18 0.64
N VAL A 481 14.87 -2.61 -0.33
CA VAL A 481 14.44 -3.42 -1.46
C VAL A 481 15.44 -4.57 -1.58
N LYS A 482 14.96 -5.80 -1.50
CA LYS A 482 15.77 -7.02 -1.55
C LYS A 482 15.23 -7.96 -2.61
N ALA A 483 16.13 -8.56 -3.38
CA ALA A 483 15.82 -9.69 -4.26
C ALA A 483 16.74 -10.85 -3.87
N GLU A 484 16.19 -11.91 -3.30
CA GLU A 484 16.95 -13.11 -2.90
C GLU A 484 16.03 -14.32 -2.81
N ASN A 485 16.56 -15.52 -3.08
CA ASN A 485 15.86 -16.78 -2.92
C ASN A 485 14.49 -16.86 -3.64
N GLY A 486 14.35 -16.21 -4.80
CA GLY A 486 13.11 -16.15 -5.56
C GLY A 486 12.10 -15.11 -5.07
N TRP A 487 12.45 -14.30 -4.07
CA TRP A 487 11.59 -13.28 -3.47
C TRP A 487 12.08 -11.87 -3.78
N LEU A 488 11.14 -10.97 -4.06
CA LEU A 488 11.34 -9.53 -4.07
C LEU A 488 10.57 -8.93 -2.88
N ALA A 489 11.30 -8.30 -1.97
CA ALA A 489 10.77 -7.65 -0.79
C ALA A 489 11.00 -6.14 -0.85
N VAL A 490 9.95 -5.37 -0.56
CA VAL A 490 9.97 -3.92 -0.46
C VAL A 490 9.40 -3.55 0.90
N SER A 491 10.12 -2.73 1.66
CA SER A 491 9.63 -2.17 2.92
C SER A 491 9.57 -0.65 2.87
N MET A 492 8.59 -0.08 3.56
CA MET A 492 8.36 1.36 3.61
C MET A 492 8.21 1.83 5.07
N ALA A 493 8.77 3.00 5.36
CA ALA A 493 8.60 3.72 6.62
C ALA A 493 7.50 4.76 6.49
N LEU A 494 6.81 5.03 7.60
CA LEU A 494 5.88 6.15 7.70
C LEU A 494 6.64 7.42 8.10
N CYS A 495 6.55 8.46 7.27
CA CYS A 495 7.14 9.77 7.53
C CYS A 495 6.05 10.84 7.57
N LYS A 496 5.90 11.50 8.73
CA LYS A 496 4.88 12.55 8.92
C LYS A 496 5.44 13.93 8.60
N GLU A 497 4.59 14.83 8.07
CA GLU A 497 5.00 16.18 7.67
C GLU A 497 5.60 17.04 8.80
N ASN A 498 5.24 16.77 10.06
CA ASN A 498 5.68 17.53 11.24
C ASN A 498 6.79 16.84 12.07
N ILE A 499 7.33 15.72 11.58
CA ILE A 499 8.38 14.96 12.26
C ILE A 499 9.75 15.35 11.71
N LYS A 500 10.72 15.59 12.62
CA LYS A 500 12.13 15.82 12.22
C LYS A 500 12.67 14.54 11.57
N PRO A 501 13.64 14.60 10.64
CA PRO A 501 14.17 13.43 9.92
C PRO A 501 14.48 12.21 10.78
N LEU A 502 15.05 12.43 11.99
CA LEU A 502 15.25 11.39 13.00
C LEU A 502 14.18 11.39 14.11
N GLY A 503 13.62 12.56 14.43
CA GLY A 503 12.58 12.71 15.46
C GLY A 503 13.07 12.82 16.90
N VAL A 504 14.31 13.27 17.13
CA VAL A 504 14.86 13.49 18.47
C VAL A 504 15.14 14.96 18.74
N SER A 505 15.15 15.32 20.03
CA SER A 505 15.69 16.58 20.54
C SER A 505 16.71 16.27 21.64
N PHE A 506 17.66 17.18 21.84
CA PHE A 506 18.75 17.02 22.80
C PHE A 506 18.67 18.04 23.94
N ASP A 507 19.18 17.68 25.11
CA ASP A 507 19.43 18.60 26.22
C ASP A 507 20.82 19.25 26.11
N LYS A 508 21.16 20.13 27.05
CA LYS A 508 22.47 20.80 27.14
C LYS A 508 23.67 19.86 27.36
N ASN A 509 23.41 18.60 27.71
CA ASN A 509 24.41 17.57 27.94
C ASN A 509 24.47 16.56 26.78
N ASN A 510 23.87 16.90 25.63
CA ASN A 510 23.77 16.04 24.44
C ASN A 510 23.06 14.70 24.71
N ARG A 511 22.16 14.65 25.69
CA ARG A 511 21.25 13.51 25.91
C ARG A 511 19.94 13.76 25.19
N ILE A 512 19.29 12.70 24.74
CA ILE A 512 17.96 12.78 24.14
C ILE A 512 16.99 13.31 25.20
N SER A 513 16.45 14.50 24.98
CA SER A 513 15.47 15.15 25.86
C SER A 513 14.03 14.80 25.48
N ALA A 514 13.78 14.51 24.20
CA ALA A 514 12.49 14.10 23.68
C ALA A 514 12.65 13.19 22.46
N VAL A 515 11.73 12.24 22.31
CA VAL A 515 11.57 11.40 21.13
C VAL A 515 10.15 11.62 20.61
N GLN A 516 10.03 12.01 19.34
CA GLN A 516 8.74 12.24 18.70
C GLN A 516 8.04 10.89 18.45
N PRO A 517 6.79 10.69 18.89
CA PRO A 517 6.04 9.47 18.59
C PRO A 517 5.91 9.21 17.08
N GLY A 518 6.08 7.96 16.66
CA GLY A 518 6.03 7.56 15.24
C GLY A 518 7.20 8.06 14.40
N SER A 519 8.28 8.54 15.02
CA SER A 519 9.50 8.93 14.30
C SER A 519 10.46 7.76 14.10
N PRO A 520 11.42 7.85 13.15
CA PRO A 520 12.43 6.81 12.97
C PRO A 520 13.18 6.45 14.27
N ALA A 521 13.46 7.43 15.13
CA ALA A 521 14.07 7.17 16.43
C ALA A 521 13.14 6.42 17.40
N ALA A 522 11.85 6.73 17.42
CA ALA A 522 10.90 5.99 18.26
C ALA A 522 10.86 4.50 17.87
N HIS A 523 10.78 4.23 16.57
CA HIS A 523 10.77 2.88 16.01
C HIS A 523 12.10 2.14 16.23
N ALA A 524 13.23 2.84 16.13
CA ALA A 524 14.53 2.27 16.50
C ALA A 524 14.73 2.09 18.02
N GLY A 525 13.71 2.39 18.84
CA GLY A 525 13.72 2.15 20.29
C GLY A 525 14.48 3.17 21.12
N PHE A 526 14.73 4.37 20.58
CA PHE A 526 15.33 5.46 21.35
C PHE A 526 14.39 5.95 22.45
N LYS A 527 14.99 6.28 23.61
CA LYS A 527 14.28 6.76 24.79
C LYS A 527 14.88 8.06 25.29
N VAL A 528 14.08 8.80 26.05
CA VAL A 528 14.55 9.98 26.78
C VAL A 528 15.67 9.57 27.73
N GLY A 529 16.77 10.31 27.71
CA GLY A 529 17.97 10.08 28.51
C GLY A 529 19.07 9.28 27.81
N ASP A 530 18.78 8.63 26.67
CA ASP A 530 19.80 7.98 25.84
C ASP A 530 20.82 9.00 25.32
N ARG A 531 22.05 8.55 25.08
CA ARG A 531 23.14 9.38 24.54
C ARG A 531 23.72 8.72 23.30
N ILE A 532 23.72 9.44 22.18
CA ILE A 532 24.40 9.05 20.95
C ILE A 532 25.88 9.42 21.11
N GLN A 533 26.76 8.46 20.88
CA GLN A 533 28.21 8.60 21.03
C GLN A 533 28.93 8.58 19.69
N SER A 534 28.39 7.90 18.68
CA SER A 534 28.90 7.94 17.32
C SER A 534 27.76 7.79 16.31
N PHE A 535 28.03 8.26 15.10
CA PHE A 535 27.13 8.13 13.97
C PHE A 535 27.96 7.86 12.71
N SER A 536 27.41 7.03 11.82
CA SER A 536 27.98 6.78 10.50
C SER A 536 26.88 6.60 9.46
N SER A 537 27.24 6.79 8.19
CA SER A 537 26.43 6.36 7.05
C SER A 537 27.08 5.15 6.37
N THR A 538 26.33 4.54 5.46
CA THR A 538 26.80 3.46 4.58
C THR A 538 28.07 3.80 3.78
N ASN A 539 28.40 5.08 3.62
CA ASN A 539 29.62 5.56 2.96
C ASN A 539 30.84 5.71 3.90
N GLY A 540 30.75 5.26 5.16
CA GLY A 540 31.92 5.02 6.02
C GLY A 540 32.42 6.21 6.85
N ARG A 541 31.68 7.32 6.93
CA ARG A 541 32.06 8.46 7.79
C ARG A 541 31.58 8.24 9.23
N SER A 542 32.41 7.66 10.09
CA SER A 542 32.12 7.59 11.54
C SER A 542 32.65 8.83 12.26
N THR A 543 31.80 9.52 13.01
CA THR A 543 32.19 10.68 13.84
C THR A 543 31.78 10.45 15.29
N ALA A 544 32.67 10.73 16.24
CA ALA A 544 32.40 10.59 17.67
C ALA A 544 31.84 11.89 18.28
N LEU A 545 30.73 11.80 19.03
CA LEU A 545 30.08 12.87 19.78
C LEU A 545 30.66 12.97 21.20
N MET A 546 31.82 13.62 21.35
CA MET A 546 32.37 13.86 22.70
C MET A 546 32.00 15.23 23.31
N SER A 547 31.75 16.28 22.52
CA SER A 547 31.37 17.61 23.04
C SER A 547 30.39 18.44 22.20
N GLU A 548 30.22 18.16 20.90
CA GLU A 548 29.50 19.04 19.97
C GLU A 548 28.35 18.34 19.26
N ILE A 549 27.11 18.79 19.47
CA ILE A 549 25.92 18.22 18.83
C ILE A 549 25.69 18.72 17.40
N ASN A 550 26.26 19.87 17.03
CA ASN A 550 26.05 20.49 15.72
C ASN A 550 26.50 19.60 14.55
N PRO A 551 27.69 18.97 14.57
CA PRO A 551 28.10 18.04 13.51
C PRO A 551 27.13 16.87 13.31
N PHE A 552 26.50 16.41 14.39
CA PHE A 552 25.47 15.37 14.30
C PHE A 552 24.20 15.89 13.64
N ILE A 553 23.72 17.08 14.03
CA ILE A 553 22.53 17.69 13.42
C ILE A 553 22.76 17.93 11.93
N GLU A 554 23.90 18.51 11.56
CA GLU A 554 24.29 18.74 10.16
C GLU A 554 24.34 17.44 9.37
N PHE A 555 24.91 16.38 9.95
CA PHE A 555 24.91 15.05 9.34
C PHE A 555 23.50 14.52 9.08
N ILE A 556 22.60 14.59 10.06
CA ILE A 556 21.20 14.16 9.89
C ILE A 556 20.51 14.98 8.79
N GLU A 557 20.74 16.30 8.76
CA GLU A 557 20.18 17.17 7.72
C GLU A 557 20.69 16.80 6.33
N GLU A 558 22.01 16.62 6.17
CA GLU A 558 22.65 16.22 4.92
C GLU A 558 22.11 14.88 4.42
N GLN A 559 22.09 13.84 5.28
CA GLN A 559 21.61 12.52 4.89
C GLN A 559 20.10 12.54 4.56
N SER A 560 19.30 13.36 5.25
CA SER A 560 17.85 13.49 4.98
C SER A 560 17.49 14.15 3.65
N ILE A 561 18.43 14.84 3.00
CA ILE A 561 18.27 15.44 1.67
C ILE A 561 18.68 14.44 0.57
N SER A 562 19.23 13.28 0.92
CA SER A 562 19.50 12.28 -0.10
C SER A 562 18.22 11.71 -0.71
N LYS A 563 18.24 11.53 -2.03
CA LYS A 563 17.22 10.75 -2.76
C LYS A 563 17.45 9.25 -2.63
N SER A 564 18.68 8.84 -2.34
CA SER A 564 19.03 7.42 -2.16
C SER A 564 18.50 6.93 -0.82
N THR A 565 17.86 5.77 -0.85
CA THR A 565 17.33 5.14 0.37
C THR A 565 18.46 4.64 1.28
N THR A 566 19.51 4.04 0.72
CA THR A 566 20.66 3.53 1.49
C THR A 566 21.51 4.62 2.13
N GLN A 567 21.56 5.81 1.52
CA GLN A 567 22.24 6.98 2.11
C GLN A 567 21.46 7.55 3.30
N ARG A 568 20.13 7.34 3.34
CA ARG A 568 19.29 7.72 4.49
C ARG A 568 19.40 6.73 5.64
N ILE A 569 19.98 5.55 5.41
CA ILE A 569 20.26 4.58 6.47
C ILE A 569 21.55 4.98 7.18
N ILE A 570 21.43 5.27 8.47
CA ILE A 570 22.55 5.65 9.33
C ILE A 570 22.71 4.64 10.46
N GLU A 571 23.95 4.39 10.87
CA GLU A 571 24.23 3.64 12.09
C GLU A 571 24.51 4.61 13.23
N LEU A 572 23.88 4.34 14.38
CA LEU A 572 24.01 5.13 15.59
C LEU A 572 24.48 4.21 16.72
N GLU A 573 25.59 4.56 17.36
CA GLU A 573 26.06 3.87 18.56
C GLU A 573 26.04 4.81 19.74
N GLY A 574 25.76 4.27 20.93
CA GLY A 574 25.55 5.09 22.09
C GLY A 574 25.35 4.31 23.37
N LYS A 575 24.83 4.99 24.39
CA LYS A 575 24.46 4.40 25.67
C LYS A 575 23.05 4.79 26.05
N THR A 576 22.30 3.84 26.61
CA THR A 576 20.99 4.14 27.18
C THR A 576 21.10 5.06 28.38
N ALA A 577 19.98 5.58 28.88
CA ALA A 577 19.95 6.32 30.15
C ALA A 577 20.59 5.56 31.33
N ALA A 578 20.53 4.22 31.31
CA ALA A 578 21.13 3.34 32.31
C ALA A 578 22.62 3.00 32.02
N GLY A 579 23.21 3.56 30.97
CA GLY A 579 24.61 3.34 30.59
C GLY A 579 24.88 2.09 29.76
N VAL A 580 23.84 1.36 29.34
CA VAL A 580 23.98 0.14 28.51
C VAL A 580 24.32 0.54 27.08
N PRO A 581 25.40 0.01 26.48
CA PRO A 581 25.76 0.33 25.10
C PRO A 581 24.70 -0.18 24.11
N PHE A 582 24.47 0.55 23.03
CA PHE A 582 23.62 0.13 21.91
C PHE A 582 24.28 0.44 20.57
N LYS A 583 23.89 -0.32 19.54
CA LYS A 583 24.12 -0.03 18.13
C LYS A 583 22.80 -0.21 17.38
N ARG A 584 22.38 0.79 16.61
CA ARG A 584 21.08 0.83 15.92
C ARG A 584 21.23 1.34 14.50
N SER A 585 20.53 0.73 13.57
CA SER A 585 20.40 1.23 12.20
C SER A 585 19.06 1.94 12.04
N VAL A 586 19.07 3.13 11.43
CA VAL A 586 17.89 3.99 11.33
C VAL A 586 17.77 4.54 9.92
N SER A 587 16.59 4.42 9.31
CA SER A 587 16.29 5.08 8.04
C SER A 587 15.65 6.44 8.30
N LEU A 588 16.32 7.51 7.88
CA LEU A 588 15.82 8.87 8.05
C LEU A 588 14.64 9.19 7.15
N CYS A 589 13.69 9.95 7.69
CA CYS A 589 12.65 10.57 6.88
C CYS A 589 13.24 11.67 6.00
N PRO A 590 12.97 11.66 4.69
CA PRO A 590 13.55 12.64 3.78
C PRO A 590 12.88 14.00 3.97
N ARG A 591 13.69 15.06 3.98
CA ARG A 591 13.24 16.43 4.29
C ARG A 591 12.46 17.10 3.16
N GLN A 592 12.66 16.63 1.93
CA GLN A 592 12.17 17.24 0.70
C GLN A 592 10.83 16.71 0.23
N ILE A 593 10.22 15.75 0.94
CA ILE A 593 8.84 15.36 0.66
C ILE A 593 7.90 16.48 1.14
N ASN A 594 6.85 16.74 0.36
CA ASN A 594 5.73 17.57 0.79
C ASN A 594 4.47 16.71 0.92
N PRO A 595 4.30 15.97 2.04
CA PRO A 595 3.22 14.98 2.18
C PRO A 595 1.84 15.59 1.95
N ARG A 596 1.65 16.84 2.37
CA ARG A 596 0.38 17.55 2.29
C ARG A 596 -0.02 17.87 0.86
N ALA A 597 0.86 18.48 0.07
CA ALA A 597 0.55 18.83 -1.30
C ALA A 597 0.17 17.60 -2.14
N ASP A 598 0.90 16.49 -1.95
CA ASP A 598 0.63 15.23 -2.63
C ASP A 598 -0.68 14.57 -2.15
N ALA A 599 -0.96 14.61 -0.84
CA ALA A 599 -2.21 14.10 -0.27
C ALA A 599 -3.42 14.90 -0.74
N GLU A 600 -3.32 16.22 -0.81
CA GLU A 600 -4.36 17.11 -1.34
C GLU A 600 -4.61 16.84 -2.83
N ALA A 601 -3.55 16.63 -3.61
CA ALA A 601 -3.65 16.26 -5.02
C ALA A 601 -4.41 14.93 -5.18
N LEU A 602 -4.12 13.91 -4.36
CA LEU A 602 -4.83 12.64 -4.37
C LEU A 602 -6.33 12.80 -4.07
N LEU A 603 -6.69 13.61 -3.06
CA LEU A 603 -8.10 13.87 -2.76
C LEU A 603 -8.81 14.60 -3.91
N SER A 604 -8.09 15.42 -4.68
CA SER A 604 -8.68 16.17 -5.81
C SER A 604 -8.98 15.29 -7.02
N LEU A 605 -8.23 14.20 -7.21
CA LEU A 605 -8.45 13.25 -8.30
C LEU A 605 -9.78 12.50 -8.14
N GLY A 606 -10.22 12.25 -6.90
CA GLY A 606 -11.47 11.56 -6.60
C GLY A 606 -12.75 12.37 -6.93
N VAL A 607 -12.64 13.69 -7.14
CA VAL A 607 -13.79 14.58 -7.40
C VAL A 607 -14.11 14.71 -8.89
N LYS A 608 -13.17 14.39 -9.78
CA LYS A 608 -13.41 14.38 -11.23
C LYS A 608 -14.13 13.09 -11.64
N LYS A 609 -15.45 13.08 -11.52
CA LYS A 609 -16.33 12.17 -12.28
C LYS A 609 -17.15 12.97 -13.28
#